data_AF-K3VB62-F1
#
_entry.id   AF-K3VB62-F1
#
_cell.length_a   1.000
_cell.length_b   1.000
_cell.length_c   1.000
_cell.angle_alpha   90.00
_cell.angle_beta   90.00
_cell.angle_gamma   90.00
#
_symmetry.space_group_name_H-M   'P 1'
#
loop_
_entity.id
_entity.type
_entity.pdbx_description
1 polymer ?
#
loop_
_entity_poly.entity_id
_entity_poly.type
_entity_poly.pdbx_seq_one_letter_code
_entity_poly.pdbx_strand_id
1 'polypeptide(L)'
;MRNTLIFAGNSCPVLTGQICENLGMHPASAELTQFSNGETSVRILTSVREKDVFVVQSGSPSINDSIMELLIMISACKGGSANKVTAVLPYFPYSRQSKKKSHRGAITARMLANLLGVAGVKHIITVDLHASQMQGFFKCPVDNLHAEPILAKWIRHNVSNWREAVVVSKNAGGTKRVTSLADALKLNFGIVTTDRKRVSNMTASMIMRHFDHNVDRQPTPLESNRPIPYRGPPQAERAAEADVTPKRETPPPRTRIVTNSQGSPTRADSSARAPNPDMTEHVDSNATPPAGSPDDSVNGETDYDDHKASEVTQGRLVQGRIVEDDYPSPDRSVVDGSVDDDPMTMSHASSFFVPEPQSLGGSGDAAASSDEEDNAFEEPGAEHLITLVGNVKNRTVFIVDDMIDKAGSWIAAAETVVKKGGAKRVYCMATHGVFGGDSLEQLQACECIDQIVVTNSFPIDKDRARSISKLVVLDLSFLLAEAIRRNHYGEALSPLFQHYGD
;
A
#
# COMPACT_ATOMS: atom_id res chain seq x y z
N MET A 1 19.97 -17.98 -23.56
CA MET A 1 18.79 -17.83 -24.46
C MET A 1 19.23 -17.20 -25.79
N ARG A 2 18.47 -17.36 -26.89
CA ARG A 2 18.82 -16.77 -28.21
C ARG A 2 18.15 -15.40 -28.38
N ASN A 3 18.79 -14.47 -29.08
CA ASN A 3 18.30 -13.10 -29.33
C ASN A 3 17.95 -12.28 -28.07
N THR A 4 18.49 -12.66 -26.91
CA THR A 4 18.33 -11.95 -25.64
C THR A 4 19.60 -11.17 -25.28
N LEU A 5 19.47 -9.98 -24.72
CA LEU A 5 20.55 -9.25 -24.04
C LEU A 5 20.09 -8.81 -22.65
N ILE A 6 20.99 -8.87 -21.68
CA ILE A 6 20.75 -8.43 -20.30
C ILE A 6 21.82 -7.40 -19.96
N PHE A 7 21.44 -6.14 -19.75
CA PHE A 7 22.34 -5.07 -19.32
C PHE A 7 22.23 -4.87 -17.82
N ALA A 8 23.37 -4.65 -17.16
CA ALA A 8 23.45 -4.17 -15.79
C ALA A 8 23.50 -2.63 -15.79
N GLY A 9 22.70 -1.99 -14.94
CA GLY A 9 22.99 -0.64 -14.48
C GLY A 9 23.97 -0.64 -13.29
N ASN A 10 24.45 0.54 -12.92
CA ASN A 10 25.48 0.72 -11.90
C ASN A 10 25.04 0.36 -10.47
N SER A 11 23.73 0.30 -10.16
CA SER A 11 23.28 0.00 -8.79
C SER A 11 23.35 -1.49 -8.44
N CYS A 12 23.25 -2.40 -9.42
CA CYS A 12 23.22 -3.85 -9.15
C CYS A 12 24.01 -4.72 -10.16
N PRO A 13 25.30 -4.42 -10.44
CA PRO A 13 26.12 -5.21 -11.36
C PRO A 13 26.36 -6.65 -10.86
N VAL A 14 26.52 -6.84 -9.55
CA VAL A 14 26.74 -8.18 -8.94
C VAL A 14 25.52 -9.07 -9.13
N LEU A 15 24.33 -8.60 -8.75
CA LEU A 15 23.07 -9.33 -8.93
C LEU A 15 22.81 -9.65 -10.41
N THR A 16 23.10 -8.70 -11.31
CA THR A 16 22.94 -8.92 -12.76
C THR A 16 23.91 -9.99 -13.29
N GLY A 17 25.13 -10.06 -12.76
CA GLY A 17 26.07 -11.14 -13.03
C GLY A 17 25.49 -12.50 -12.62
N GLN A 18 25.01 -12.63 -11.38
CA GLN A 18 24.42 -13.86 -10.86
C GLN A 18 23.16 -14.29 -11.65
N ILE A 19 22.31 -13.34 -12.06
CA ILE A 19 21.18 -13.59 -12.95
C ILE A 19 21.65 -14.17 -14.29
N CYS A 20 22.73 -13.63 -14.87
CA CYS A 20 23.27 -14.10 -16.13
C CYS A 20 23.92 -15.49 -15.99
N GLU A 21 24.64 -15.76 -14.88
CA GLU A 21 25.22 -17.06 -14.56
C GLU A 21 24.14 -18.15 -14.49
N ASN A 22 23.03 -17.90 -13.78
CA ASN A 22 21.87 -18.81 -13.71
C ASN A 22 21.22 -19.07 -15.08
N LEU A 23 21.36 -18.14 -16.03
CA LEU A 23 20.83 -18.27 -17.40
C LEU A 23 21.84 -18.84 -18.41
N GLY A 24 23.07 -19.15 -17.98
CA GLY A 24 24.16 -19.56 -18.88
C GLY A 24 24.54 -18.46 -19.88
N MET A 25 24.55 -17.20 -19.43
CA MET A 25 24.78 -16.00 -20.23
C MET A 25 25.82 -15.08 -19.56
N HIS A 26 26.25 -14.04 -20.28
CA HIS A 26 27.03 -12.94 -19.73
C HIS A 26 26.28 -11.61 -19.89
N PRO A 27 26.49 -10.64 -18.99
CA PRO A 27 25.95 -9.29 -19.15
C PRO A 27 26.40 -8.66 -20.48
N ALA A 28 25.48 -7.97 -21.14
CA ALA A 28 25.73 -7.23 -22.36
C ALA A 28 26.54 -5.96 -22.08
N SER A 29 27.49 -5.66 -22.95
CA SER A 29 28.42 -4.54 -22.74
C SER A 29 27.74 -3.19 -22.97
N ALA A 30 27.77 -2.36 -21.92
CA ALA A 30 27.44 -0.95 -21.95
C ALA A 30 28.46 -0.19 -21.08
N GLU A 31 28.64 1.08 -21.38
CA GLU A 31 29.47 2.02 -20.64
C GLU A 31 28.57 3.05 -19.99
N LEU A 32 28.69 3.16 -18.67
CA LEU A 32 27.87 4.00 -17.81
C LEU A 32 28.81 4.93 -17.06
N THR A 33 28.77 6.22 -17.40
CA THR A 33 29.70 7.24 -16.89
C THR A 33 28.93 8.49 -16.51
N GLN A 34 29.59 9.39 -15.78
CA GLN A 34 29.04 10.69 -15.42
C GLN A 34 29.98 11.77 -15.95
N PHE A 35 29.43 12.79 -16.60
CA PHE A 35 30.19 13.96 -17.01
C PHE A 35 30.57 14.80 -15.77
N SER A 36 31.58 15.67 -15.90
CA SER A 36 32.08 16.50 -14.79
C SER A 36 31.07 17.51 -14.23
N ASN A 37 29.96 17.76 -14.94
CA ASN A 37 28.83 18.57 -14.50
C ASN A 37 27.74 17.75 -13.75
N GLY A 38 27.90 16.43 -13.60
CA GLY A 38 26.95 15.53 -12.97
C GLY A 38 25.95 14.85 -13.92
N GLU A 39 25.96 15.14 -15.21
CA GLU A 39 25.04 14.50 -16.17
C GLU A 39 25.42 13.04 -16.46
N THR A 40 24.44 12.13 -16.44
CA THR A 40 24.62 10.71 -16.76
C THR A 40 24.82 10.48 -18.26
N SER A 41 25.86 9.72 -18.61
CA SER A 41 26.21 9.33 -19.97
C SER A 41 26.14 7.80 -20.12
N VAL A 42 25.39 7.33 -21.12
CA VAL A 42 25.17 5.92 -21.39
C VAL A 42 25.52 5.62 -22.83
N ARG A 43 26.41 4.64 -23.04
CA ARG A 43 26.79 4.14 -24.36
C ARG A 43 26.62 2.64 -24.44
N ILE A 44 25.66 2.18 -25.26
CA ILE A 44 25.43 0.75 -25.51
C ILE A 44 26.48 0.26 -26.52
N LEU A 45 27.30 -0.72 -26.15
CA LEU A 45 28.47 -1.16 -26.92
C LEU A 45 28.20 -2.40 -27.80
N THR A 46 26.97 -2.91 -27.81
CA THR A 46 26.55 -4.06 -28.63
C THR A 46 25.27 -3.76 -29.39
N SER A 47 25.10 -4.38 -30.57
CA SER A 47 23.88 -4.20 -31.36
C SER A 47 22.67 -4.81 -30.64
N VAL A 48 21.67 -3.99 -30.34
CA VAL A 48 20.39 -4.37 -29.72
C VAL A 48 19.26 -4.59 -30.73
N ARG A 49 19.49 -4.30 -32.02
CA ARG A 49 18.48 -4.39 -33.09
C ARG A 49 17.80 -5.76 -33.09
N GLU A 50 16.48 -5.77 -33.09
CA GLU A 50 15.62 -6.97 -33.16
C GLU A 50 15.82 -7.97 -32.00
N LYS A 51 16.53 -7.58 -30.94
CA LYS A 51 16.72 -8.41 -29.74
C LYS A 51 15.73 -8.05 -28.63
N ASP A 52 15.46 -9.04 -27.78
CA ASP A 52 14.78 -8.82 -26.50
C ASP A 52 15.82 -8.35 -25.48
N VAL A 53 15.61 -7.15 -24.96
CA VAL A 53 16.54 -6.48 -24.05
C VAL A 53 15.92 -6.42 -22.66
N PHE A 54 16.67 -6.89 -21.67
CA PHE A 54 16.38 -6.72 -20.25
C PHE A 54 17.39 -5.73 -19.68
N VAL A 55 16.92 -4.66 -19.03
CA VAL A 55 17.78 -3.71 -18.31
C VAL A 55 17.54 -3.91 -16.82
N VAL A 56 18.55 -4.41 -16.11
CA VAL A 56 18.50 -4.68 -14.68
C VAL A 56 19.08 -3.50 -13.93
N GLN A 57 18.25 -2.81 -13.15
CA GLN A 57 18.64 -1.69 -12.30
C GLN A 57 17.80 -1.73 -11.03
N SER A 58 18.43 -1.54 -9.88
CA SER A 58 17.72 -1.33 -8.61
C SER A 58 17.84 0.11 -8.11
N GLY A 59 17.29 0.39 -6.92
CA GLY A 59 17.64 1.60 -6.19
C GLY A 59 19.09 1.60 -5.73
N SER A 60 19.57 2.76 -5.29
CA SER A 60 20.90 2.95 -4.69
C SER A 60 20.87 4.20 -3.78
N PRO A 61 21.95 4.52 -3.04
CA PRO A 61 22.08 5.79 -2.34
C PRO A 61 21.91 7.02 -3.26
N SER A 62 22.37 6.95 -4.52
CA SER A 62 22.13 7.95 -5.57
C SER A 62 20.90 7.57 -6.41
N ILE A 63 19.73 7.55 -5.75
CA ILE A 63 18.48 7.04 -6.33
C ILE A 63 18.06 7.74 -7.63
N ASN A 64 18.25 9.05 -7.72
CA ASN A 64 17.91 9.85 -8.89
C ASN A 64 18.80 9.54 -10.09
N ASP A 65 20.11 9.45 -9.87
CA ASP A 65 21.08 9.16 -10.92
C ASP A 65 20.85 7.75 -11.47
N SER A 66 20.54 6.80 -10.60
CA SER A 66 20.18 5.42 -10.97
C SER A 66 18.91 5.33 -11.81
N ILE A 67 17.92 6.20 -11.53
CA ILE A 67 16.69 6.35 -12.33
C ILE A 67 17.00 6.98 -13.69
N MET A 68 17.80 8.05 -13.73
CA MET A 68 18.17 8.72 -14.98
C MET A 68 18.97 7.79 -15.88
N GLU A 69 19.95 7.07 -15.33
CA GLU A 69 20.71 6.03 -16.01
C GLU A 69 19.79 4.97 -16.65
N LEU A 70 18.83 4.44 -15.89
CA LEU A 70 17.85 3.47 -16.39
C LEU A 70 17.00 4.04 -17.53
N LEU A 71 16.48 5.26 -17.38
CA LEU A 71 15.65 5.91 -18.41
C LEU A 71 16.44 6.13 -19.70
N ILE A 72 17.71 6.54 -19.60
CA ILE A 72 18.60 6.73 -20.74
C ILE A 72 18.97 5.37 -21.38
N MET A 73 19.26 4.32 -20.59
CA MET A 73 19.51 2.96 -21.09
C MET A 73 18.31 2.41 -21.87
N ILE A 74 17.09 2.53 -21.33
CA ILE A 74 15.85 2.11 -21.99
C ILE A 74 15.65 2.89 -23.30
N SER A 75 15.83 4.21 -23.27
CA SER A 75 15.70 5.09 -24.43
C SER A 75 16.72 4.74 -25.52
N ALA A 76 17.99 4.51 -25.16
CA ALA A 76 19.05 4.09 -26.06
C ALA A 76 18.76 2.72 -26.68
N CYS A 77 18.25 1.75 -25.91
CA CYS A 77 17.87 0.44 -26.43
C CYS A 77 16.70 0.51 -27.43
N LYS A 78 15.68 1.34 -27.14
CA LYS A 78 14.56 1.60 -28.05
C LYS A 78 15.01 2.33 -29.32
N GLY A 79 15.87 3.35 -29.20
CA GLY A 79 16.47 4.03 -30.35
C GLY A 79 17.32 3.08 -31.22
N GLY A 80 18.03 2.15 -30.58
CA GLY A 80 18.75 1.05 -31.23
C GLY A 80 17.88 -0.01 -31.91
N SER A 81 16.55 0.18 -31.97
CA SER A 81 15.59 -0.74 -32.58
C SER A 81 15.50 -2.12 -31.92
N ALA A 82 15.62 -2.18 -30.59
CA ALA A 82 15.30 -3.40 -29.83
C ALA A 82 13.84 -3.86 -30.06
N ASN A 83 13.63 -5.17 -30.16
CA ASN A 83 12.29 -5.76 -30.35
C ASN A 83 11.40 -5.50 -29.12
N LYS A 84 11.93 -5.81 -27.93
CA LYS A 84 11.30 -5.61 -26.64
C LYS A 84 12.33 -5.02 -25.67
N VAL A 85 11.92 -4.05 -24.86
CA VAL A 85 12.72 -3.56 -23.72
C VAL A 85 11.92 -3.82 -22.46
N THR A 86 12.44 -4.68 -21.60
CA THR A 86 11.90 -5.02 -20.28
C THR A 86 12.79 -4.37 -19.22
N ALA A 87 12.22 -3.59 -18.31
CA ALA A 87 12.97 -3.13 -17.13
C ALA A 87 12.80 -4.15 -16.01
N VAL A 88 13.92 -4.58 -15.43
CA VAL A 88 13.97 -5.48 -14.28
C VAL A 88 14.41 -4.63 -13.09
N LEU A 89 13.50 -4.44 -12.14
CA LEU A 89 13.57 -3.51 -11.03
C LEU A 89 13.46 -4.27 -9.71
N PRO A 90 14.53 -4.90 -9.18
CA PRO A 90 14.46 -5.73 -7.98
C PRO A 90 13.89 -5.00 -6.77
N TYR A 91 14.16 -3.70 -6.65
CA TYR A 91 13.40 -2.75 -5.83
C TYR A 91 12.90 -1.61 -6.73
N PHE A 92 11.61 -1.27 -6.61
CA PHE A 92 11.03 -0.14 -7.35
C PHE A 92 11.23 1.19 -6.60
N PRO A 93 11.98 2.17 -7.16
CA PRO A 93 12.19 3.46 -6.52
C PRO A 93 10.89 4.24 -6.27
N TYR A 94 10.87 5.09 -5.24
CA TYR A 94 9.71 5.90 -4.86
C TYR A 94 8.43 5.12 -4.51
N SER A 95 8.50 3.80 -4.29
CA SER A 95 7.36 2.93 -4.00
C SER A 95 6.55 3.34 -2.75
N ARG A 96 7.21 3.86 -1.71
CA ARG A 96 6.59 4.47 -0.51
C ARG A 96 5.75 5.73 -0.82
N GLN A 97 5.91 6.33 -2.00
CA GLN A 97 5.18 7.50 -2.50
C GLN A 97 4.12 7.11 -3.55
N SER A 98 3.43 5.99 -3.30
CA SER A 98 2.35 5.44 -4.13
C SER A 98 0.96 6.00 -3.82
N LYS A 99 0.76 6.63 -2.65
CA LYS A 99 -0.45 7.38 -2.29
C LYS A 99 -0.11 8.83 -1.95
N LYS A 100 -1.07 9.75 -2.13
CA LYS A 100 -0.93 11.13 -1.61
C LYS A 100 -0.97 11.08 -0.08
N LYS A 101 0.13 11.46 0.57
CA LYS A 101 0.18 11.63 2.04
C LYS A 101 -0.34 12.99 2.52
N SER A 102 -0.35 13.99 1.64
CA SER A 102 -0.84 15.36 1.88
C SER A 102 -1.77 15.82 0.76
N HIS A 103 -2.69 16.73 1.06
CA HIS A 103 -3.63 17.33 0.09
C HIS A 103 -2.91 17.88 -1.15
N ARG A 104 -1.74 18.49 -0.97
CA ARG A 104 -0.89 19.05 -2.05
C ARG A 104 0.29 18.14 -2.43
N GLY A 105 0.31 16.88 -1.97
CA GLY A 105 1.36 15.91 -2.28
C GLY A 105 1.26 15.31 -3.68
N ALA A 106 2.41 14.90 -4.22
CA ALA A 106 2.53 14.15 -5.48
C ALA A 106 2.41 12.63 -5.25
N ILE A 107 2.13 11.88 -6.31
CA ILE A 107 2.26 10.41 -6.35
C ILE A 107 3.49 10.08 -7.22
N THR A 108 4.67 10.15 -6.61
CA THR A 108 5.95 10.08 -7.32
C THR A 108 6.18 8.71 -7.96
N ALA A 109 5.69 7.63 -7.34
CA ALA A 109 5.71 6.30 -7.97
C ALA A 109 4.99 6.26 -9.33
N ARG A 110 3.83 6.95 -9.44
CA ARG A 110 3.07 7.04 -10.68
C ARG A 110 3.77 7.95 -11.70
N MET A 111 4.45 9.00 -11.25
CA MET A 111 5.31 9.82 -12.12
C MET A 111 6.43 8.97 -12.73
N LEU A 112 7.14 8.17 -11.93
CA LEU A 112 8.20 7.28 -12.40
C LEU A 112 7.68 6.20 -13.37
N ALA A 113 6.53 5.59 -13.08
CA ALA A 113 5.88 4.63 -13.99
C ALA A 113 5.55 5.26 -15.36
N ASN A 114 5.10 6.52 -15.38
CA ASN A 114 4.89 7.27 -16.62
C ASN A 114 6.21 7.53 -17.37
N LEU A 115 7.28 7.93 -16.67
CA LEU A 115 8.60 8.17 -17.28
C LEU A 115 9.17 6.91 -17.94
N LEU A 116 9.06 5.75 -17.28
CA LEU A 116 9.47 4.45 -17.85
C LEU A 116 8.69 4.11 -19.13
N GLY A 117 7.38 4.39 -19.16
CA GLY A 117 6.55 4.24 -20.35
C GLY A 117 6.94 5.18 -21.50
N VAL A 118 7.32 6.42 -21.20
CA VAL A 118 7.81 7.40 -22.20
C VAL A 118 9.18 6.99 -22.75
N ALA A 119 10.13 6.65 -21.87
CA ALA A 119 11.45 6.13 -22.22
C ALA A 119 11.34 4.93 -23.16
N GLY A 120 10.32 4.07 -22.95
CA GLY A 120 9.86 3.11 -23.94
C GLY A 120 9.86 1.66 -23.49
N VAL A 121 9.73 1.43 -22.19
CA VAL A 121 9.59 0.08 -21.65
C VAL A 121 8.31 -0.58 -22.17
N LYS A 122 8.39 -1.86 -22.52
CA LYS A 122 7.23 -2.69 -22.94
C LYS A 122 6.76 -3.66 -21.86
N HIS A 123 7.54 -3.86 -20.80
CA HIS A 123 7.27 -4.80 -19.72
C HIS A 123 8.07 -4.41 -18.46
N ILE A 124 7.52 -4.57 -17.27
CA ILE A 124 8.23 -4.41 -15.99
C ILE A 124 8.32 -5.76 -15.28
N ILE A 125 9.49 -6.14 -14.77
CA ILE A 125 9.65 -7.21 -13.77
C ILE A 125 10.12 -6.53 -12.49
N THR A 126 9.49 -6.81 -11.35
CA THR A 126 9.82 -6.19 -10.05
C THR A 126 9.56 -7.18 -8.92
N VAL A 127 10.05 -6.91 -7.71
CA VAL A 127 9.76 -7.73 -6.52
C VAL A 127 9.04 -6.89 -5.47
N ASP A 128 8.03 -7.46 -4.82
CA ASP A 128 7.27 -6.94 -3.67
C ASP A 128 7.01 -5.42 -3.66
N LEU A 129 6.29 -4.92 -4.68
CA LEU A 129 5.80 -3.54 -4.70
C LEU A 129 5.09 -3.18 -3.39
N HIS A 130 5.56 -2.11 -2.72
CA HIS A 130 5.05 -1.58 -1.45
C HIS A 130 3.51 -1.52 -1.36
N ALA A 131 2.84 -1.19 -2.47
CA ALA A 131 1.40 -1.36 -2.63
C ALA A 131 1.12 -2.11 -3.94
N SER A 132 0.41 -3.23 -3.89
CA SER A 132 0.09 -4.05 -5.07
C SER A 132 -0.67 -3.28 -6.16
N GLN A 133 -1.46 -2.27 -5.77
CA GLN A 133 -2.17 -1.37 -6.67
C GLN A 133 -1.25 -0.56 -7.59
N MET A 134 0.04 -0.43 -7.27
CA MET A 134 1.04 0.23 -8.12
C MET A 134 1.19 -0.42 -9.49
N GLN A 135 0.84 -1.70 -9.65
CA GLN A 135 0.81 -2.36 -10.96
C GLN A 135 -0.10 -1.59 -11.95
N GLY A 136 -1.20 -1.00 -11.47
CA GLY A 136 -2.11 -0.16 -12.26
C GLY A 136 -1.57 1.22 -12.63
N PHE A 137 -0.35 1.60 -12.20
CA PHE A 137 0.30 2.85 -12.64
C PHE A 137 0.98 2.70 -14.02
N PHE A 138 1.31 1.48 -14.41
CA PHE A 138 2.01 1.20 -15.66
C PHE A 138 1.03 0.99 -16.81
N LYS A 139 1.40 1.44 -18.01
CA LYS A 139 0.63 1.22 -19.25
C LYS A 139 0.97 -0.10 -19.96
N CYS A 140 1.87 -0.88 -19.37
CA CYS A 140 2.41 -2.11 -19.91
C CYS A 140 2.34 -3.21 -18.83
N PRO A 141 2.43 -4.51 -19.20
CA PRO A 141 2.39 -5.60 -18.23
C PRO A 141 3.48 -5.47 -17.15
N VAL A 142 3.13 -5.90 -15.92
CA VAL A 142 3.99 -5.86 -14.74
C VAL A 142 3.99 -7.23 -14.09
N ASP A 143 5.17 -7.85 -14.03
CA ASP A 143 5.43 -9.07 -13.29
C ASP A 143 5.91 -8.66 -11.89
N ASN A 144 4.97 -8.52 -10.94
CA ASN A 144 5.31 -8.31 -9.53
C ASN A 144 5.57 -9.67 -8.86
N LEU A 145 6.84 -10.05 -8.75
CA LEU A 145 7.31 -11.25 -8.08
C LEU A 145 7.23 -11.08 -6.55
N HIS A 146 7.19 -12.18 -5.80
CA HIS A 146 7.18 -12.14 -4.33
C HIS A 146 8.40 -12.87 -3.76
N ALA A 147 9.06 -12.30 -2.75
CA ALA A 147 10.12 -12.96 -2.00
C ALA A 147 9.57 -13.85 -0.86
N GLU A 148 8.27 -13.82 -0.58
CA GLU A 148 7.61 -14.62 0.46
C GLU A 148 7.96 -16.12 0.41
N PRO A 149 7.99 -16.82 -0.75
CA PRO A 149 8.43 -18.22 -0.80
C PRO A 149 9.90 -18.44 -0.40
N ILE A 150 10.77 -17.46 -0.67
CA ILE A 150 12.20 -17.50 -0.31
C ILE A 150 12.37 -17.29 1.20
N LEU A 151 11.65 -16.33 1.78
CA LEU A 151 11.60 -16.08 3.22
C LEU A 151 11.03 -17.30 3.97
N ALA A 152 9.90 -17.84 3.51
CA ALA A 152 9.27 -19.04 4.06
C ALA A 152 10.22 -20.26 4.03
N LYS A 153 10.92 -20.47 2.90
CA LYS A 153 11.94 -21.53 2.77
C LYS A 153 13.09 -21.31 3.76
N TRP A 154 13.60 -20.08 3.88
CA TRP A 154 14.68 -19.77 4.80
C TRP A 154 14.28 -20.05 6.26
N ILE A 155 13.07 -19.64 6.68
CA ILE A 155 12.53 -19.93 8.02
C ILE A 155 12.53 -21.44 8.30
N ARG A 156 12.01 -22.25 7.37
CA ARG A 156 11.87 -23.71 7.54
C ARG A 156 13.21 -24.42 7.75
N HIS A 157 14.29 -23.96 7.11
CA HIS A 157 15.61 -24.58 7.21
C HIS A 157 16.51 -24.01 8.32
N ASN A 158 16.36 -22.73 8.70
CA ASN A 158 17.33 -22.03 9.56
C ASN A 158 16.80 -21.75 10.98
N VAL A 159 15.49 -21.77 11.21
CA VAL A 159 14.89 -21.40 12.50
C VAL A 159 14.39 -22.64 13.23
N SER A 160 15.00 -22.97 14.37
CA SER A 160 14.53 -24.06 15.22
C SER A 160 13.16 -23.77 15.82
N ASN A 161 12.32 -24.80 15.92
CA ASN A 161 10.94 -24.74 16.39
C ASN A 161 10.07 -23.66 15.68
N TRP A 162 10.34 -23.36 14.42
CA TRP A 162 9.58 -22.35 13.65
C TRP A 162 8.06 -22.61 13.62
N ARG A 163 7.62 -23.87 13.79
CA ARG A 163 6.21 -24.28 13.87
C ARG A 163 5.45 -23.72 15.08
N GLU A 164 6.16 -23.27 16.11
CA GLU A 164 5.61 -22.65 17.33
C GLU A 164 5.70 -21.12 17.29
N ALA A 165 6.22 -20.55 16.20
CA ALA A 165 6.45 -19.12 16.06
C ALA A 165 5.18 -18.33 15.72
N VAL A 166 5.30 -17.01 15.77
CA VAL A 166 4.24 -16.05 15.41
C VAL A 166 4.78 -15.06 14.39
N VAL A 167 4.03 -14.82 13.32
CA VAL A 167 4.35 -13.77 12.34
C VAL A 167 3.71 -12.46 12.81
N VAL A 168 4.48 -11.38 12.98
CA VAL A 168 3.99 -10.12 13.54
C VAL A 168 4.14 -8.98 12.54
N SER A 169 3.09 -8.19 12.37
CA SER A 169 3.15 -6.95 11.59
C SER A 169 3.70 -5.81 12.43
N LYS A 170 4.62 -5.03 11.88
CA LYS A 170 5.19 -3.82 12.51
C LYS A 170 4.13 -2.72 12.69
N ASN A 171 3.21 -2.62 11.74
CA ASN A 171 2.11 -1.66 11.70
C ASN A 171 0.87 -2.25 11.02
N ALA A 172 -0.24 -1.52 11.01
CA ALA A 172 -1.49 -1.97 10.38
C ALA A 172 -1.41 -2.11 8.84
N GLY A 173 -0.42 -1.48 8.18
CA GLY A 173 -0.23 -1.57 6.73
C GLY A 173 0.29 -2.93 6.28
N GLY A 174 1.18 -3.54 7.07
CA GLY A 174 1.80 -4.84 6.77
C GLY A 174 0.90 -6.06 6.96
N THR A 175 -0.28 -5.92 7.58
CA THR A 175 -1.13 -7.04 8.02
C THR A 175 -1.39 -8.08 6.93
N LYS A 176 -1.66 -7.67 5.68
CA LYS A 176 -1.93 -8.61 4.56
C LYS A 176 -0.75 -9.51 4.22
N ARG A 177 0.48 -9.00 4.37
CA ARG A 177 1.73 -9.74 4.09
C ARG A 177 2.01 -10.74 5.21
N VAL A 178 1.78 -10.30 6.44
CA VAL A 178 1.92 -11.12 7.64
C VAL A 178 0.92 -12.27 7.67
N THR A 179 -0.36 -12.03 7.31
CA THR A 179 -1.35 -13.11 7.19
C THR A 179 -1.00 -14.08 6.07
N SER A 180 -0.56 -13.60 4.89
CA SER A 180 -0.12 -14.47 3.77
C SER A 180 0.99 -15.43 4.19
N LEU A 181 2.07 -14.90 4.79
CA LEU A 181 3.18 -15.73 5.26
C LEU A 181 2.77 -16.66 6.43
N ALA A 182 1.89 -16.20 7.33
CA ALA A 182 1.37 -17.02 8.41
C ALA A 182 0.55 -18.20 7.88
N ASP A 183 -0.32 -17.99 6.89
CA ASP A 183 -1.09 -19.04 6.23
C ASP A 183 -0.18 -20.02 5.49
N ALA A 184 0.83 -19.52 4.76
CA ALA A 184 1.82 -20.31 4.03
C ALA A 184 2.75 -21.17 4.93
N LEU A 185 2.88 -20.79 6.21
CA LEU A 185 3.61 -21.54 7.24
C LEU A 185 2.70 -22.28 8.23
N LYS A 186 1.38 -22.03 8.20
CA LYS A 186 0.39 -22.50 9.19
C LYS A 186 0.73 -22.05 10.63
N LEU A 187 1.08 -20.78 10.77
CA LEU A 187 1.41 -20.13 12.05
C LEU A 187 0.31 -19.18 12.51
N ASN A 188 0.33 -18.83 13.79
CA ASN A 188 -0.44 -17.70 14.27
C ASN A 188 0.20 -16.38 13.81
N PHE A 189 -0.59 -15.31 13.79
CA PHE A 189 -0.08 -13.96 13.54
C PHE A 189 -0.44 -12.98 14.65
N GLY A 190 0.27 -11.86 14.69
CA GLY A 190 0.00 -10.72 15.56
C GLY A 190 0.20 -9.40 14.82
N ILE A 191 -0.25 -8.31 15.42
CA ILE A 191 -0.17 -6.97 14.85
C ILE A 191 0.29 -6.00 15.93
N VAL A 192 1.35 -5.24 15.64
CA VAL A 192 1.73 -4.05 16.39
C VAL A 192 1.06 -2.83 15.74
N THR A 193 0.49 -1.94 16.54
CA THR A 193 -0.05 -0.65 16.11
C THR A 193 0.40 0.45 17.04
N THR A 194 0.79 1.61 16.49
CA THR A 194 1.09 2.80 17.30
C THR A 194 -0.05 3.80 17.23
N ASP A 195 -0.69 4.01 18.38
CA ASP A 195 -1.69 5.06 18.57
C ASP A 195 -0.99 6.40 18.73
N ARG A 196 -1.20 7.29 17.76
CA ARG A 196 -1.04 8.72 17.98
C ARG A 196 -2.29 9.23 18.67
N LYS A 197 -2.14 9.79 19.87
CA LYS A 197 -3.15 10.69 20.43
C LYS A 197 -3.42 11.76 19.37
N ARG A 198 -4.60 11.74 18.74
CA ARG A 198 -5.04 12.83 17.87
C ARG A 198 -4.89 14.11 18.69
N VAL A 199 -4.15 15.08 18.18
CA VAL A 199 -4.26 16.45 18.68
C VAL A 199 -5.68 16.87 18.33
N SER A 200 -6.58 16.70 19.29
CA SER A 200 -7.95 17.19 19.16
C SER A 200 -7.84 18.69 19.11
N ASN A 201 -8.05 19.27 17.93
CA ASN A 201 -8.24 20.70 17.79
C ASN A 201 -9.52 21.06 18.56
N MET A 202 -9.35 21.46 19.83
CA MET A 202 -10.42 21.84 20.75
C MET A 202 -11.41 22.84 20.12
N THR A 203 -10.92 23.66 19.18
CA THR A 203 -11.71 24.56 18.33
C THR A 203 -12.87 23.88 17.61
N ALA A 204 -12.69 22.68 17.05
CA ALA A 204 -13.76 21.95 16.37
C ALA A 204 -14.83 21.45 17.36
N SER A 205 -14.43 21.05 18.57
CA SER A 205 -15.34 20.58 19.62
C SER A 205 -16.11 21.72 20.31
N MET A 206 -15.60 22.95 20.30
CA MET A 206 -16.31 24.12 20.81
C MET A 206 -17.44 24.57 19.88
N ILE A 207 -17.23 24.53 18.55
CA ILE A 207 -18.24 24.95 17.56
C ILE A 207 -19.49 24.05 17.62
N MET A 208 -19.34 22.75 17.84
CA MET A 208 -20.48 21.83 17.95
C MET A 208 -21.32 22.08 19.21
N ARG A 209 -20.70 22.49 20.32
CA ARG A 209 -21.38 22.71 21.62
C ARG A 209 -22.28 23.94 21.67
N HIS A 210 -22.24 24.84 20.68
CA HIS A 210 -23.13 25.99 20.63
C HIS A 210 -24.50 25.72 19.99
N PHE A 211 -24.73 24.53 19.42
CA PHE A 211 -26.04 24.16 18.85
C PHE A 211 -26.94 23.33 19.80
N ASP A 212 -26.39 22.68 20.82
CA ASP A 212 -27.13 21.76 21.73
C ASP A 212 -27.65 22.40 23.04
N HIS A 213 -27.89 23.72 23.05
CA HIS A 213 -28.35 24.45 24.26
C HIS A 213 -29.62 25.29 24.05
N ASN A 214 -30.59 24.75 23.29
CA ASN A 214 -31.92 25.37 23.14
C ASN A 214 -33.07 24.35 23.01
N VAL A 215 -33.09 23.31 23.86
CA VAL A 215 -34.30 22.48 24.06
C VAL A 215 -34.47 22.11 25.54
N ASP A 216 -35.20 22.92 26.31
CA ASP A 216 -36.26 22.41 27.20
C ASP A 216 -37.13 23.53 27.83
N ARG A 217 -38.45 23.49 27.54
CA ARG A 217 -39.64 23.65 28.44
C ARG A 217 -39.70 24.82 29.47
N GLN A 218 -40.83 25.48 29.77
CA GLN A 218 -42.27 25.11 29.75
C GLN A 218 -43.22 26.39 29.83
N PRO A 219 -44.54 26.41 30.18
CA PRO A 219 -45.54 27.09 29.31
C PRO A 219 -46.52 28.16 29.93
N THR A 220 -47.03 29.07 29.06
CA THR A 220 -48.33 29.81 29.12
C THR A 220 -48.59 30.82 30.29
N PRO A 221 -49.60 31.75 30.26
CA PRO A 221 -50.75 31.94 29.31
C PRO A 221 -51.10 33.39 28.83
N LEU A 222 -51.97 33.49 27.79
CA LEU A 222 -53.09 34.47 27.50
C LEU A 222 -52.84 36.00 27.72
N GLU A 223 -53.02 36.95 26.77
CA GLU A 223 -54.12 37.34 25.84
C GLU A 223 -53.60 38.46 24.85
N SER A 224 -54.26 38.99 23.78
CA SER A 224 -55.29 38.52 22.82
C SER A 224 -55.62 39.54 21.69
N ASN A 225 -56.58 39.19 20.82
CA ASN A 225 -57.42 39.98 19.90
C ASN A 225 -56.87 41.10 18.94
N ARG A 226 -56.95 40.78 17.63
CA ARG A 226 -57.45 41.60 16.48
C ARG A 226 -56.47 42.60 15.75
N PRO A 227 -56.74 43.06 14.49
CA PRO A 227 -56.73 42.22 13.25
C PRO A 227 -56.24 42.90 11.91
N ILE A 228 -55.61 42.15 10.97
CA ILE A 228 -55.75 42.28 9.46
C ILE A 228 -55.17 43.59 8.80
N PRO A 229 -54.81 43.71 7.48
CA PRO A 229 -54.90 42.80 6.30
C PRO A 229 -53.62 42.56 5.44
N TYR A 230 -53.79 41.62 4.50
CA TYR A 230 -53.04 41.34 3.25
C TYR A 230 -52.71 42.54 2.32
N ARG A 231 -51.60 42.43 1.55
CA ARG A 231 -51.65 42.41 0.05
C ARG A 231 -50.40 41.83 -0.63
N GLY A 232 -50.57 41.25 -1.81
CA GLY A 232 -49.52 40.64 -2.66
C GLY A 232 -48.89 41.57 -3.71
N PRO A 233 -48.10 41.03 -4.66
CA PRO A 233 -46.93 41.72 -5.26
C PRO A 233 -47.07 42.27 -6.69
N PRO A 234 -46.18 43.18 -7.09
CA PRO A 234 -45.63 43.33 -8.46
C PRO A 234 -44.08 43.33 -8.47
N GLN A 235 -43.37 42.67 -9.40
CA GLN A 235 -43.07 43.04 -10.80
C GLN A 235 -42.19 44.30 -10.99
N ALA A 236 -41.21 44.21 -11.91
CA ALA A 236 -40.45 45.34 -12.47
C ALA A 236 -40.09 45.07 -13.95
N GLU A 237 -40.19 46.09 -14.81
CA GLU A 237 -40.00 46.01 -16.26
C GLU A 237 -38.82 46.87 -16.79
N ARG A 238 -38.17 46.35 -17.84
CA ARG A 238 -37.47 46.95 -19.02
C ARG A 238 -37.12 48.46 -19.13
N ALA A 239 -35.90 48.73 -19.62
CA ALA A 239 -35.53 49.42 -20.90
C ALA A 239 -33.97 49.40 -21.09
N ALA A 240 -33.38 48.87 -22.18
CA ALA A 240 -32.98 49.48 -23.48
C ALA A 240 -31.72 50.41 -23.42
N GLU A 241 -30.72 50.45 -24.32
CA GLU A 241 -30.62 50.14 -25.78
C GLU A 241 -29.23 49.58 -26.26
N ALA A 242 -29.22 48.91 -27.44
CA ALA A 242 -28.27 48.93 -28.60
C ALA A 242 -26.74 48.65 -28.45
N ASP A 243 -25.98 48.06 -29.41
CA ASP A 243 -26.15 47.28 -30.68
C ASP A 243 -24.74 46.64 -30.98
N VAL A 244 -24.53 45.41 -31.48
CA VAL A 244 -24.39 44.99 -32.91
C VAL A 244 -24.05 43.47 -32.96
N THR A 245 -24.52 42.75 -33.99
CA THR A 245 -24.37 41.28 -34.20
C THR A 245 -23.15 40.91 -35.11
N PRO A 246 -22.64 39.63 -35.22
CA PRO A 246 -23.37 38.52 -35.88
C PRO A 246 -23.11 37.05 -35.42
N LYS A 247 -24.22 36.29 -35.34
CA LYS A 247 -24.45 34.88 -35.75
C LYS A 247 -23.32 33.82 -35.71
N ARG A 248 -23.53 32.76 -34.90
CA ARG A 248 -23.48 31.35 -35.38
C ARG A 248 -24.23 30.40 -34.42
N GLU A 249 -25.35 29.83 -34.84
CA GLU A 249 -26.09 28.79 -34.09
C GLU A 249 -25.76 27.38 -34.59
N THR A 250 -25.84 26.40 -33.70
CA THR A 250 -25.75 24.96 -33.99
C THR A 250 -27.01 24.21 -33.53
N PRO A 251 -27.45 23.15 -34.23
CA PRO A 251 -28.80 22.59 -34.06
C PRO A 251 -28.91 21.48 -32.98
N PRO A 252 -30.12 21.21 -32.46
CA PRO A 252 -30.41 20.08 -31.58
C PRO A 252 -30.55 18.75 -32.36
N PRO A 253 -30.43 17.58 -31.68
CA PRO A 253 -30.42 16.28 -32.35
C PRO A 253 -31.81 15.89 -32.88
N ARG A 254 -31.84 15.35 -34.11
CA ARG A 254 -33.04 14.77 -34.73
C ARG A 254 -33.13 13.27 -34.50
N THR A 255 -34.22 12.83 -33.89
CA THR A 255 -34.79 11.51 -34.15
C THR A 255 -35.32 11.43 -35.58
N ARG A 256 -35.21 10.28 -36.25
CA ARG A 256 -36.04 9.95 -37.41
C ARG A 256 -36.16 8.44 -37.64
N ILE A 257 -37.40 7.98 -37.71
CA ILE A 257 -37.83 6.66 -38.16
C ILE A 257 -38.23 6.78 -39.64
N VAL A 258 -37.92 5.78 -40.46
CA VAL A 258 -38.61 5.50 -41.73
C VAL A 258 -38.74 3.98 -41.87
N THR A 259 -39.86 3.51 -42.43
CA THR A 259 -40.34 2.12 -42.33
C THR A 259 -40.33 1.34 -43.66
N ASN A 260 -39.98 0.06 -43.55
CA ASN A 260 -40.45 -1.17 -44.23
C ASN A 260 -41.04 -1.14 -45.66
N SER A 261 -40.69 -2.18 -46.41
CA SER A 261 -41.61 -2.85 -47.33
C SER A 261 -42.07 -4.21 -46.76
N GLN A 262 -43.38 -4.46 -46.81
CA GLN A 262 -44.13 -5.68 -46.42
C GLN A 262 -44.28 -6.02 -44.91
N GLY A 263 -45.54 -6.20 -44.49
CA GLY A 263 -45.94 -7.10 -43.39
C GLY A 263 -46.49 -6.45 -42.11
N SER A 264 -47.82 -6.42 -41.94
CA SER A 264 -48.52 -5.87 -40.76
C SER A 264 -48.48 -6.80 -39.51
N PRO A 265 -48.78 -6.32 -38.29
CA PRO A 265 -48.38 -6.95 -37.03
C PRO A 265 -49.53 -7.61 -36.23
N THR A 266 -49.19 -8.43 -35.21
CA THR A 266 -50.04 -8.59 -34.00
C THR A 266 -49.23 -9.06 -32.77
N ARG A 267 -49.78 -8.80 -31.57
CA ARG A 267 -49.22 -9.13 -30.24
C ARG A 267 -49.46 -10.60 -29.86
N ALA A 268 -48.63 -11.13 -28.96
CA ALA A 268 -49.05 -12.17 -28.02
C ALA A 268 -48.29 -12.02 -26.67
N ASP A 269 -49.03 -12.20 -25.59
CA ASP A 269 -48.57 -12.40 -24.21
C ASP A 269 -49.35 -13.64 -23.69
N SER A 270 -49.03 -14.14 -22.49
CA SER A 270 -49.70 -15.21 -21.71
C SER A 270 -49.25 -16.69 -21.90
N SER A 271 -48.66 -17.21 -20.82
CA SER A 271 -48.96 -18.44 -20.05
C SER A 271 -49.37 -19.80 -20.68
N ALA A 272 -48.85 -20.86 -20.03
CA ALA A 272 -49.50 -22.13 -19.61
C ALA A 272 -49.33 -23.46 -20.42
N ARG A 273 -48.40 -24.29 -19.90
CA ARG A 273 -48.59 -25.66 -19.32
C ARG A 273 -49.11 -26.87 -20.15
N ALA A 274 -48.31 -27.97 -20.08
CA ALA A 274 -48.65 -29.41 -20.19
C ALA A 274 -48.95 -30.02 -21.59
N PRO A 275 -49.00 -31.38 -21.76
CA PRO A 275 -48.65 -32.50 -20.86
C PRO A 275 -47.67 -33.57 -21.46
N ASN A 276 -47.30 -34.58 -20.65
CA ASN A 276 -46.73 -35.89 -21.07
C ASN A 276 -47.73 -37.03 -20.73
N PRO A 277 -47.73 -38.18 -21.44
CA PRO A 277 -48.60 -39.33 -21.16
C PRO A 277 -47.94 -40.49 -20.38
N ASP A 278 -48.82 -41.35 -19.85
CA ASP A 278 -48.68 -42.52 -18.93
C ASP A 278 -47.85 -43.74 -19.38
N MET A 279 -47.44 -44.57 -18.39
CA MET A 279 -47.96 -45.97 -18.22
C MET A 279 -47.54 -46.71 -16.92
N THR A 280 -48.54 -47.01 -16.05
CA THR A 280 -48.83 -48.29 -15.29
C THR A 280 -47.71 -49.02 -14.49
N GLU A 281 -47.69 -49.01 -13.13
CA GLU A 281 -48.26 -50.02 -12.15
C GLU A 281 -47.32 -51.21 -11.77
N HIS A 282 -47.38 -51.99 -10.66
CA HIS A 282 -48.26 -52.28 -9.48
C HIS A 282 -47.39 -52.43 -8.17
N VAL A 283 -47.83 -52.24 -6.90
CA VAL A 283 -48.52 -53.13 -5.89
C VAL A 283 -47.75 -54.46 -5.56
N ASP A 284 -47.23 -54.78 -4.34
CA ASP A 284 -47.93 -54.92 -3.03
C ASP A 284 -47.06 -55.05 -1.72
N SER A 285 -47.66 -54.72 -0.57
CA SER A 285 -47.51 -55.04 0.89
C SER A 285 -46.19 -55.33 1.71
N ASN A 286 -46.14 -54.71 2.91
CA ASN A 286 -45.67 -55.17 4.26
C ASN A 286 -44.18 -55.49 4.63
N ALA A 287 -43.57 -54.67 5.52
CA ALA A 287 -43.18 -55.04 6.93
C ALA A 287 -42.37 -53.95 7.71
N THR A 288 -42.81 -53.67 8.96
CA THR A 288 -42.16 -53.15 10.21
C THR A 288 -40.84 -52.30 10.20
N PRO A 289 -40.76 -51.17 10.97
CA PRO A 289 -39.58 -50.27 11.04
C PRO A 289 -38.57 -50.60 12.16
N PRO A 290 -37.40 -49.93 12.17
CA PRO A 290 -37.03 -49.17 13.38
C PRO A 290 -36.31 -47.82 13.13
N ALA A 291 -36.39 -46.94 14.14
CA ALA A 291 -35.49 -45.82 14.53
C ALA A 291 -34.75 -44.99 13.46
N GLY A 292 -34.72 -43.65 13.52
CA GLY A 292 -35.15 -42.74 14.58
C GLY A 292 -34.21 -41.53 14.62
N SER A 293 -34.65 -40.40 14.09
CA SER A 293 -33.92 -39.13 14.04
C SER A 293 -34.71 -38.06 14.79
N PRO A 294 -34.21 -37.49 15.90
CA PRO A 294 -34.89 -36.40 16.57
C PRO A 294 -34.75 -35.10 15.78
N ASP A 295 -35.85 -34.34 15.75
CA ASP A 295 -35.86 -32.91 15.46
C ASP A 295 -34.95 -32.18 16.44
N ASP A 296 -34.22 -31.16 15.98
CA ASP A 296 -33.73 -30.12 16.88
C ASP A 296 -33.75 -28.76 16.16
N SER A 297 -34.74 -27.95 16.53
CA SER A 297 -34.96 -26.60 16.03
C SER A 297 -33.92 -25.64 16.63
N VAL A 298 -32.85 -25.36 15.90
CA VAL A 298 -31.86 -24.36 16.34
C VAL A 298 -32.29 -22.96 15.91
N ASN A 299 -32.95 -22.24 16.81
CA ASN A 299 -32.96 -20.78 16.80
C ASN A 299 -31.51 -20.30 17.01
N GLY A 300 -30.82 -19.99 15.92
CA GLY A 300 -29.52 -19.34 15.95
C GLY A 300 -29.66 -17.83 15.88
N GLU A 301 -30.01 -17.19 17.00
CA GLU A 301 -29.63 -15.78 17.18
C GLU A 301 -28.10 -15.74 17.12
N THR A 302 -27.54 -14.98 16.17
CA THR A 302 -26.09 -14.77 16.13
C THR A 302 -25.72 -13.83 17.27
N ASP A 303 -25.39 -14.43 18.42
CA ASP A 303 -24.72 -13.74 19.51
C ASP A 303 -23.44 -13.09 18.95
N TYR A 304 -23.47 -11.77 18.84
CA TYR A 304 -22.27 -10.97 18.65
C TYR A 304 -21.56 -10.93 19.99
N ASP A 305 -20.58 -11.81 20.17
CA ASP A 305 -19.75 -11.82 21.36
C ASP A 305 -18.86 -10.55 21.39
N ASP A 306 -19.33 -9.55 22.14
CA ASP A 306 -18.62 -8.29 22.41
C ASP A 306 -17.45 -8.48 23.41
N HIS A 307 -16.97 -9.71 23.62
CA HIS A 307 -15.73 -9.98 24.35
C HIS A 307 -14.54 -9.28 23.69
N LYS A 308 -14.07 -8.24 24.38
CA LYS A 308 -12.83 -7.52 24.10
C LYS A 308 -11.70 -8.51 23.84
N ALA A 309 -11.02 -8.38 22.70
CA ALA A 309 -9.96 -9.29 22.25
C ALA A 309 -9.02 -9.66 23.41
N SER A 310 -8.97 -10.95 23.76
CA SER A 310 -8.44 -11.45 25.03
C SER A 310 -6.92 -11.33 25.19
N GLU A 311 -6.21 -10.97 24.12
CA GLU A 311 -4.74 -10.95 24.03
C GLU A 311 -4.21 -9.61 23.49
N VAL A 312 -4.67 -8.50 24.06
CA VAL A 312 -4.19 -7.13 23.76
C VAL A 312 -3.18 -6.69 24.83
N THR A 313 -1.93 -6.50 24.43
CA THR A 313 -0.84 -5.99 25.28
C THR A 313 -0.55 -4.53 24.92
N GLN A 314 -0.39 -3.65 25.91
CA GLN A 314 -0.07 -2.24 25.69
C GLN A 314 1.29 -1.87 26.29
N GLY A 315 1.94 -0.88 25.67
CA GLY A 315 3.18 -0.28 26.13
C GLY A 315 3.24 1.20 25.77
N ARG A 316 4.16 1.93 26.39
CA ARG A 316 4.40 3.36 26.13
C ARG A 316 5.73 3.52 25.41
N LEU A 317 5.75 4.35 24.38
CA LEU A 317 6.96 4.73 23.65
C LEU A 317 7.35 6.16 23.99
N VAL A 318 8.63 6.33 24.36
CA VAL A 318 9.29 7.63 24.49
C VAL A 318 10.54 7.58 23.62
N GLN A 319 10.72 8.55 22.71
CA GLN A 319 11.83 8.58 21.74
C GLN A 319 12.00 7.25 20.96
N GLY A 320 10.87 6.62 20.57
CA GLY A 320 10.85 5.34 19.84
C GLY A 320 11.23 4.10 20.65
N ARG A 321 11.42 4.20 21.97
CA ARG A 321 11.79 3.08 22.85
C ARG A 321 10.67 2.73 23.84
N ILE A 322 10.50 1.44 24.13
CA ILE A 322 9.56 0.99 25.17
C ILE A 322 10.10 1.37 26.55
N VAL A 323 9.28 2.09 27.30
CA VAL A 323 9.53 2.43 28.71
C VAL A 323 8.68 1.59 29.66
N GLU A 324 9.08 1.54 30.93
CA GLU A 324 8.32 0.89 32.00
C GLU A 324 7.10 1.72 32.41
N ASP A 325 6.17 1.10 33.13
CA ASP A 325 4.88 1.74 33.44
C ASP A 325 5.01 2.86 34.48
N ASP A 326 6.07 2.84 35.30
CA ASP A 326 6.42 3.89 36.26
C ASP A 326 7.31 5.01 35.67
N TYR A 327 7.68 4.93 34.37
CA TYR A 327 8.51 5.97 33.74
C TYR A 327 7.77 7.33 33.72
N PRO A 328 8.39 8.44 34.15
CA PRO A 328 7.72 9.74 34.19
C PRO A 328 7.40 10.20 32.77
N SER A 329 6.12 10.49 32.49
CA SER A 329 5.76 11.21 31.26
C SER A 329 6.47 12.57 31.26
N PRO A 330 6.99 13.04 30.10
CA PRO A 330 7.65 14.33 30.04
C PRO A 330 6.72 15.43 30.54
N ASP A 331 7.27 16.36 31.33
CA ASP A 331 6.52 17.49 31.85
C ASP A 331 5.82 18.21 30.70
N ARG A 332 4.50 18.34 30.82
CA ARG A 332 3.73 19.25 29.96
C ARG A 332 4.10 20.67 30.35
N SER A 333 5.22 21.16 29.82
CA SER A 333 5.48 22.58 29.79
C SER A 333 4.26 23.26 29.19
N VAL A 334 3.62 24.09 30.00
CA VAL A 334 2.79 25.16 29.47
C VAL A 334 3.69 25.90 28.49
N VAL A 335 3.32 25.93 27.21
CA VAL A 335 4.02 26.76 26.23
C VAL A 335 3.61 28.20 26.51
N ASP A 336 4.11 28.73 27.62
CA ASP A 336 4.15 30.16 27.89
C ASP A 336 5.27 30.74 27.03
N GLY A 337 5.02 30.70 25.73
CA GLY A 337 5.83 31.38 24.74
C GLY A 337 5.49 32.85 24.81
N SER A 338 6.24 33.59 25.62
CA SER A 338 6.31 35.05 25.56
C SER A 338 6.90 35.46 24.20
N VAL A 339 6.05 35.41 23.18
CA VAL A 339 6.26 36.14 21.93
C VAL A 339 5.79 37.56 22.22
N ASP A 340 6.61 38.55 21.91
CA ASP A 340 6.22 39.96 21.98
C ASP A 340 5.08 40.22 20.98
N ASP A 341 3.84 40.17 21.45
CA ASP A 341 2.66 40.63 20.72
C ASP A 341 2.73 42.17 20.61
N ASP A 342 3.33 42.65 19.53
CA ASP A 342 3.34 44.07 19.17
C ASP A 342 1.91 44.52 18.78
N PRO A 343 1.21 45.32 19.62
CA PRO A 343 -0.26 45.41 19.60
C PRO A 343 -0.80 46.33 18.49
N MET A 344 -0.07 46.52 17.39
CA MET A 344 -0.35 47.53 16.35
C MET A 344 -0.53 46.98 14.92
N THR A 345 -0.58 45.66 14.71
CA THR A 345 -0.83 45.08 13.36
C THR A 345 -2.27 44.63 13.09
N MET A 346 -3.18 44.70 14.08
CA MET A 346 -4.60 44.35 13.92
C MET A 346 -5.43 45.50 13.30
N SER A 347 -5.07 45.91 12.09
CA SER A 347 -5.90 46.75 11.20
C SER A 347 -5.37 46.68 9.76
N HIS A 348 -5.96 45.83 8.91
CA HIS A 348 -6.11 45.94 7.43
C HIS A 348 -6.36 44.56 6.78
N ALA A 349 -7.54 43.97 7.00
CA ALA A 349 -7.97 42.75 6.27
C ALA A 349 -9.51 42.59 6.18
N SER A 350 -10.24 43.66 5.88
CA SER A 350 -11.70 43.61 5.65
C SER A 350 -12.05 43.69 4.15
N SER A 351 -11.81 42.60 3.42
CA SER A 351 -12.31 42.43 2.04
C SER A 351 -12.70 40.97 1.74
N PHE A 352 -14.00 40.75 1.59
CA PHE A 352 -14.68 39.60 1.00
C PHE A 352 -13.90 38.85 -0.10
N PHE A 353 -13.61 37.57 0.11
CA PHE A 353 -14.10 36.41 -0.68
C PHE A 353 -13.32 35.14 -0.28
N VAL A 354 -13.96 34.24 0.47
CA VAL A 354 -13.46 32.87 0.71
C VAL A 354 -14.48 31.91 0.10
N PRO A 355 -14.11 31.09 -0.90
CA PRO A 355 -14.99 30.02 -1.37
C PRO A 355 -15.10 28.94 -0.29
N GLU A 356 -16.32 28.53 0.06
CA GLU A 356 -16.53 27.38 0.95
C GLU A 356 -15.88 26.12 0.35
N PRO A 357 -15.06 25.38 1.12
CA PRO A 357 -14.71 24.02 0.73
C PRO A 357 -15.94 23.14 0.93
N GLN A 358 -16.63 22.81 -0.17
CA GLN A 358 -17.72 21.84 -0.17
C GLN A 358 -17.27 20.54 0.53
N SER A 359 -18.03 20.15 1.54
CA SER A 359 -17.78 19.00 2.41
C SER A 359 -18.09 17.66 1.71
N LEU A 360 -17.33 17.36 0.65
CA LEU A 360 -17.39 16.11 -0.09
C LEU A 360 -16.43 15.07 0.50
N GLY A 361 -16.95 14.28 1.44
CA GLY A 361 -16.58 12.88 1.72
C GLY A 361 -15.11 12.49 1.58
N GLY A 362 -14.23 13.02 2.42
CA GLY A 362 -12.92 12.40 2.67
C GLY A 362 -13.07 11.19 3.60
N SER A 363 -12.94 9.98 3.08
CA SER A 363 -12.90 8.75 3.90
C SER A 363 -11.65 8.77 4.80
N GLY A 364 -11.87 9.01 6.10
CA GLY A 364 -10.83 9.24 7.10
C GLY A 364 -10.08 7.98 7.59
N ASP A 365 -9.74 7.07 6.68
CA ASP A 365 -9.18 5.73 6.96
C ASP A 365 -7.79 5.50 6.33
N ALA A 366 -7.03 6.57 6.13
CA ALA A 366 -5.63 6.46 5.73
C ALA A 366 -4.77 6.04 6.92
N ALA A 367 -4.59 4.73 7.12
CA ALA A 367 -3.56 4.20 8.00
C ALA A 367 -2.19 4.87 7.70
N ALA A 368 -1.52 5.31 8.75
CA ALA A 368 -0.22 5.98 8.67
C ALA A 368 0.79 5.09 7.94
N SER A 369 1.67 5.69 7.15
CA SER A 369 2.79 5.00 6.54
C SER A 369 3.95 4.90 7.53
N SER A 370 4.78 3.86 7.39
CA SER A 370 5.97 3.67 8.24
C SER A 370 6.87 4.91 8.32
N ASP A 371 7.00 5.71 7.25
CA ASP A 371 7.74 6.99 7.30
C ASP A 371 7.23 7.94 8.38
N GLU A 372 5.91 8.03 8.51
CA GLU A 372 5.27 8.93 9.46
C GLU A 372 5.48 8.41 10.88
N GLU A 373 5.31 7.10 11.10
CA GLU A 373 5.64 6.44 12.37
C GLU A 373 7.09 6.74 12.78
N ASP A 374 8.05 6.45 11.90
CA ASP A 374 9.49 6.67 12.13
C ASP A 374 9.82 8.15 12.41
N ASN A 375 9.24 9.10 11.66
CA ASN A 375 9.46 10.53 11.89
C ASN A 375 8.86 11.05 13.20
N ALA A 376 7.77 10.46 13.71
CA ALA A 376 7.23 10.87 15.02
C ALA A 376 8.10 10.38 16.20
N PHE A 377 8.82 9.27 16.05
CA PHE A 377 9.74 8.80 17.08
C PHE A 377 10.96 9.71 17.25
N GLU A 378 11.25 10.55 16.25
CA GLU A 378 12.31 11.57 16.28
C GLU A 378 11.85 12.88 16.97
N GLU A 379 10.55 13.09 17.24
CA GLU A 379 10.04 14.32 17.89
C GLU A 379 10.32 14.33 19.41
N PRO A 380 11.18 15.25 19.93
CA PRO A 380 11.51 15.27 21.35
C PRO A 380 10.32 15.78 22.18
N GLY A 381 9.72 14.87 22.96
CA GLY A 381 8.60 15.15 23.88
C GLY A 381 7.29 14.44 23.54
N ALA A 382 7.20 13.75 22.40
CA ALA A 382 6.02 12.98 22.03
C ALA A 382 6.00 11.60 22.72
N GLU A 383 4.96 11.34 23.54
CA GLU A 383 4.66 10.02 24.11
C GLU A 383 3.60 9.32 23.24
N HIS A 384 3.94 8.13 22.73
CA HIS A 384 3.05 7.32 21.90
C HIS A 384 2.59 6.05 22.64
N LEU A 385 1.34 5.64 22.42
CA LEU A 385 0.85 4.35 22.88
C LEU A 385 1.16 3.31 21.80
N ILE A 386 1.74 2.17 22.16
CA ILE A 386 1.94 1.05 21.25
C ILE A 386 1.16 -0.16 21.77
N THR A 387 0.40 -0.79 20.88
CA THR A 387 -0.46 -1.92 21.18
C THR A 387 0.00 -3.12 20.35
N LEU A 388 0.18 -4.26 21.01
CA LEU A 388 0.41 -5.56 20.40
C LEU A 388 -0.87 -6.40 20.56
N VAL A 389 -1.40 -6.89 19.45
CA VAL A 389 -2.52 -7.82 19.41
C VAL A 389 -2.00 -9.20 19.00
N GLY A 390 -2.28 -10.22 19.82
CA GLY A 390 -1.92 -11.62 19.57
C GLY A 390 -0.77 -12.14 20.45
N ASN A 391 -0.89 -13.40 20.87
CA ASN A 391 0.01 -14.03 21.83
C ASN A 391 1.35 -14.51 21.26
N VAL A 392 2.39 -13.74 21.60
CA VAL A 392 3.81 -14.00 21.30
C VAL A 392 4.58 -14.63 22.46
N LYS A 393 3.94 -14.89 23.61
CA LYS A 393 4.62 -15.22 24.87
C LYS A 393 5.37 -16.55 24.79
N ASN A 394 6.66 -16.54 25.15
CA ASN A 394 7.61 -17.65 25.05
C ASN A 394 7.83 -18.20 23.62
N ARG A 395 7.34 -17.51 22.57
CA ARG A 395 7.45 -17.95 21.17
C ARG A 395 8.56 -17.20 20.44
N THR A 396 9.03 -17.77 19.33
CA THR A 396 9.82 -17.05 18.33
C THR A 396 8.90 -16.13 17.54
N VAL A 397 9.35 -14.91 17.23
CA VAL A 397 8.59 -13.92 16.47
C VAL A 397 9.31 -13.59 15.16
N PHE A 398 8.57 -13.58 14.06
CA PHE A 398 9.00 -13.05 12.76
C PHE A 398 8.31 -11.71 12.55
N ILE A 399 9.00 -10.58 12.74
CA ILE A 399 8.46 -9.26 12.38
C ILE A 399 8.66 -9.08 10.88
N VAL A 400 7.58 -8.85 10.12
CA VAL A 400 7.63 -8.84 8.65
C VAL A 400 7.05 -7.56 8.05
N ASP A 401 7.76 -6.99 7.07
CA ASP A 401 7.31 -5.86 6.23
C ASP A 401 7.92 -5.98 4.82
N ASP A 402 7.60 -5.08 3.87
CA ASP A 402 8.25 -5.11 2.55
C ASP A 402 9.67 -4.56 2.56
N MET A 403 9.96 -3.56 3.41
CA MET A 403 11.27 -2.92 3.44
C MET A 403 11.71 -2.42 4.81
N ILE A 404 13.02 -2.43 5.03
CA ILE A 404 13.69 -1.75 6.14
C ILE A 404 14.41 -0.52 5.57
N ASP A 405 13.97 0.67 5.98
CA ASP A 405 14.58 1.95 5.61
C ASP A 405 15.14 2.61 6.88
N LYS A 406 14.26 3.16 7.74
CA LYS A 406 14.56 3.57 9.12
C LYS A 406 14.36 2.44 10.13
N ALA A 407 15.04 2.50 11.27
CA ALA A 407 15.03 1.46 12.30
C ALA A 407 13.99 1.68 13.42
N GLY A 408 13.54 2.92 13.67
CA GLY A 408 12.75 3.28 14.87
C GLY A 408 11.52 2.40 15.10
N SER A 409 10.63 2.30 14.11
CA SER A 409 9.44 1.44 14.14
C SER A 409 9.76 -0.05 14.31
N TRP A 410 10.86 -0.54 13.75
CA TRP A 410 11.29 -1.94 13.87
C TRP A 410 11.80 -2.25 15.27
N ILE A 411 12.58 -1.34 15.85
CA ILE A 411 13.05 -1.40 17.24
C ILE A 411 11.87 -1.31 18.21
N ALA A 412 10.94 -0.38 18.01
CA ALA A 412 9.75 -0.25 18.82
C ALA A 412 8.90 -1.53 18.82
N ALA A 413 8.69 -2.15 17.64
CA ALA A 413 7.98 -3.41 17.52
C ALA A 413 8.74 -4.58 18.20
N ALA A 414 10.06 -4.70 17.99
CA ALA A 414 10.90 -5.73 18.62
C ALA A 414 10.91 -5.61 20.15
N GLU A 415 11.07 -4.39 20.68
CA GLU A 415 10.99 -4.14 22.11
C GLU A 415 9.60 -4.41 22.67
N THR A 416 8.53 -4.16 21.92
CA THR A 416 7.15 -4.46 22.35
C THR A 416 6.93 -5.96 22.49
N VAL A 417 7.28 -6.75 21.47
CA VAL A 417 7.07 -8.21 21.52
C VAL A 417 7.96 -8.88 22.58
N VAL A 418 9.18 -8.39 22.83
CA VAL A 418 10.06 -8.93 23.89
C VAL A 418 9.66 -8.42 25.28
N LYS A 419 9.77 -7.11 25.54
CA LYS A 419 9.64 -6.54 26.90
C LYS A 419 8.22 -6.61 27.45
N LYS A 420 7.20 -6.43 26.60
CA LYS A 420 5.79 -6.46 27.00
C LYS A 420 5.10 -7.78 26.63
N GLY A 421 5.38 -8.32 25.44
CA GLY A 421 4.81 -9.59 24.96
C GLY A 421 5.47 -10.87 25.50
N GLY A 422 6.71 -10.80 26.01
CA GLY A 422 7.46 -11.96 26.49
C GLY A 422 7.94 -12.91 25.39
N ALA A 423 8.18 -12.42 24.17
CA ALA A 423 8.75 -13.19 23.07
C ALA A 423 10.16 -13.72 23.41
N LYS A 424 10.47 -14.93 22.93
CA LYS A 424 11.72 -15.63 23.20
C LYS A 424 12.87 -15.21 22.28
N ARG A 425 12.56 -14.96 21.01
CA ARG A 425 13.48 -14.53 19.94
C ARG A 425 12.74 -13.69 18.91
N VAL A 426 13.43 -12.76 18.26
CA VAL A 426 12.87 -11.88 17.22
C VAL A 426 13.76 -11.85 15.98
N TYR A 427 13.16 -12.16 14.83
CA TYR A 427 13.76 -12.00 13.52
C TYR A 427 13.02 -10.86 12.80
N CYS A 428 13.74 -9.83 12.39
CA CYS A 428 13.20 -8.77 11.54
C CYS A 428 13.43 -9.17 10.07
N MET A 429 12.37 -9.36 9.30
CA MET A 429 12.43 -9.88 7.94
C MET A 429 11.75 -8.93 6.95
N ALA A 430 12.43 -8.62 5.84
CA ALA A 430 11.85 -7.79 4.79
C ALA A 430 12.36 -8.20 3.41
N THR A 431 11.67 -7.81 2.34
CA THR A 431 12.20 -8.00 1.00
C THR A 431 13.36 -7.05 0.76
N HIS A 432 13.19 -5.75 0.98
CA HIS A 432 14.18 -4.72 0.63
C HIS A 432 14.93 -4.17 1.85
N GLY A 433 16.23 -4.42 1.93
CA GLY A 433 17.12 -3.78 2.91
C GLY A 433 17.68 -2.47 2.37
N VAL A 434 16.95 -1.36 2.53
CA VAL A 434 17.37 -0.01 2.09
C VAL A 434 18.34 0.61 3.09
N PHE A 435 18.05 0.47 4.39
CA PHE A 435 18.90 0.87 5.51
C PHE A 435 19.44 2.32 5.42
N GLY A 436 18.54 3.29 5.29
CA GLY A 436 18.90 4.72 5.30
C GLY A 436 19.59 5.17 6.58
N GLY A 437 20.57 6.07 6.47
CA GLY A 437 21.35 6.55 7.61
C GLY A 437 22.08 5.41 8.34
N ASP A 438 22.06 5.44 9.67
CA ASP A 438 22.63 4.45 10.60
C ASP A 438 21.63 3.33 10.98
N SER A 439 20.54 3.17 10.22
CA SER A 439 19.45 2.21 10.51
C SER A 439 19.93 0.77 10.72
N LEU A 440 20.90 0.29 9.93
CA LEU A 440 21.42 -1.08 10.08
C LEU A 440 22.23 -1.27 11.38
N GLU A 441 23.01 -0.25 11.76
CA GLU A 441 23.79 -0.20 12.99
C GLU A 441 22.88 -0.09 14.23
N GLN A 442 21.79 0.67 14.14
CA GLN A 442 20.77 0.75 15.21
C GLN A 442 20.05 -0.59 15.43
N LEU A 443 19.72 -1.32 14.34
CA LEU A 443 19.13 -2.66 14.42
C LEU A 443 20.13 -3.68 14.98
N GLN A 444 21.41 -3.59 14.59
CA GLN A 444 22.50 -4.39 15.16
C GLN A 444 22.62 -4.18 16.68
N ALA A 445 22.57 -2.92 17.13
CA ALA A 445 22.68 -2.54 18.54
C ALA A 445 21.43 -2.91 19.39
N CYS A 446 20.28 -3.17 18.78
CA CYS A 446 19.07 -3.54 19.52
C CYS A 446 19.14 -4.97 20.06
N GLU A 447 19.24 -5.12 21.39
CA GLU A 447 19.30 -6.43 22.07
C GLU A 447 18.06 -7.29 21.84
N CYS A 448 16.90 -6.67 21.61
CA CYS A 448 15.63 -7.36 21.35
C CYS A 448 15.52 -7.95 19.92
N ILE A 449 16.52 -7.76 19.06
CA ILE A 449 16.56 -8.31 17.69
C ILE A 449 17.69 -9.35 17.60
N ASP A 450 17.36 -10.60 17.26
CA ASP A 450 18.32 -11.67 17.06
C ASP A 450 18.97 -11.65 15.67
N GLN A 451 18.16 -11.47 14.62
CA GLN A 451 18.61 -11.42 13.23
C GLN A 451 17.79 -10.48 12.36
N ILE A 452 18.43 -9.99 11.29
CA ILE A 452 17.90 -9.10 10.27
C ILE A 452 18.01 -9.84 8.94
N VAL A 453 16.89 -10.25 8.36
CA VAL A 453 16.85 -11.06 7.13
C VAL A 453 16.27 -10.23 5.99
N VAL A 454 17.08 -9.94 5.00
CA VAL A 454 16.68 -9.19 3.80
C VAL A 454 17.08 -9.90 2.53
N THR A 455 16.63 -9.42 1.37
CA THR A 455 17.13 -9.92 0.07
C THR A 455 18.18 -8.98 -0.53
N ASN A 456 18.95 -9.47 -1.50
CA ASN A 456 19.84 -8.64 -2.33
C ASN A 456 19.10 -7.78 -3.39
N SER A 457 17.81 -7.51 -3.22
CA SER A 457 17.05 -6.60 -4.10
C SER A 457 17.60 -5.17 -4.11
N PHE A 458 18.11 -4.68 -2.98
CA PHE A 458 18.75 -3.37 -2.87
C PHE A 458 20.26 -3.55 -2.57
N PRO A 459 21.15 -2.75 -3.18
CA PRO A 459 22.58 -2.86 -2.93
C PRO A 459 22.94 -2.39 -1.52
N ILE A 460 23.52 -3.30 -0.74
CA ILE A 460 24.10 -3.00 0.58
C ILE A 460 25.62 -2.91 0.39
N ASP A 461 26.25 -1.90 1.00
CA ASP A 461 27.72 -1.81 1.00
C ASP A 461 28.35 -3.07 1.61
N LYS A 462 29.44 -3.56 1.01
CA LYS A 462 30.02 -4.86 1.37
C LYS A 462 30.69 -4.84 2.74
N ASP A 463 31.32 -3.74 3.12
CA ASP A 463 32.03 -3.66 4.39
C ASP A 463 31.07 -3.31 5.52
N ARG A 464 30.04 -2.49 5.25
CA ARG A 464 28.87 -2.33 6.12
C ARG A 464 28.11 -3.65 6.33
N ALA A 465 27.90 -4.47 5.30
CA ALA A 465 27.24 -5.77 5.47
C ALA A 465 28.08 -6.73 6.33
N ARG A 466 29.42 -6.70 6.21
CA ARG A 466 30.35 -7.55 6.97
C ARG A 466 30.47 -7.18 8.45
N SER A 467 30.29 -5.91 8.81
CA SER A 467 30.37 -5.47 10.21
C SER A 467 29.14 -5.86 11.04
N ILE A 468 28.05 -6.29 10.40
CA ILE A 468 26.74 -6.51 11.01
C ILE A 468 26.48 -8.02 11.15
N SER A 469 26.85 -8.58 12.30
CA SER A 469 26.75 -10.02 12.57
C SER A 469 25.32 -10.58 12.60
N LYS A 470 24.29 -9.72 12.75
CA LYS A 470 22.88 -10.13 12.70
C LYS A 470 22.30 -10.18 11.28
N LEU A 471 23.01 -9.65 10.27
CA LEU A 471 22.48 -9.53 8.91
C LEU A 471 22.59 -10.84 8.13
N VAL A 472 21.49 -11.25 7.52
CA VAL A 472 21.40 -12.34 6.55
C VAL A 472 20.81 -11.78 5.26
N VAL A 473 21.53 -11.98 4.15
CA VAL A 473 21.09 -11.53 2.82
C VAL A 473 20.75 -12.76 1.96
N LEU A 474 19.49 -12.86 1.56
CA LEU A 474 18.95 -13.91 0.70
C LEU A 474 19.08 -13.52 -0.78
N ASP A 475 19.33 -14.50 -1.63
CA ASP A 475 19.57 -14.28 -3.05
C ASP A 475 18.28 -14.36 -3.89
N LEU A 476 18.03 -13.32 -4.69
CA LEU A 476 16.96 -13.24 -5.69
C LEU A 476 17.41 -13.63 -7.11
N SER A 477 18.71 -13.87 -7.34
CA SER A 477 19.25 -14.06 -8.68
C SER A 477 18.54 -15.19 -9.45
N PHE A 478 18.16 -16.27 -8.77
CA PHE A 478 17.42 -17.39 -9.36
C PHE A 478 15.98 -17.02 -9.71
N LEU A 479 15.27 -16.32 -8.80
CA LEU A 479 13.89 -15.87 -9.02
C LEU A 479 13.80 -14.89 -10.21
N LEU A 480 14.73 -13.94 -10.29
CA LEU A 480 14.81 -12.96 -11.35
C LEU A 480 15.26 -13.59 -12.69
N ALA A 481 16.23 -14.52 -12.66
CA ALA A 481 16.63 -15.29 -13.84
C ALA A 481 15.45 -16.08 -14.41
N GLU A 482 14.74 -16.84 -13.58
CA GLU A 482 13.61 -17.65 -14.04
C GLU A 482 12.43 -16.80 -14.52
N ALA A 483 12.19 -15.63 -13.91
CA ALA A 483 11.23 -14.66 -14.42
C ALA A 483 11.62 -14.11 -15.81
N ILE A 484 12.88 -13.72 -16.00
CA ILE A 484 13.42 -13.29 -17.31
C ILE A 484 13.30 -14.41 -18.35
N ARG A 485 13.62 -15.65 -17.97
CA ARG A 485 13.52 -16.83 -18.84
C ARG A 485 12.08 -17.03 -19.33
N ARG A 486 11.12 -17.05 -18.39
CA ARG A 486 9.69 -17.21 -18.69
C ARG A 486 9.13 -16.05 -19.51
N ASN A 487 9.52 -14.82 -19.19
CA ASN A 487 9.11 -13.60 -19.89
C ASN A 487 9.54 -13.55 -21.36
N HIS A 488 10.70 -14.14 -21.69
CA HIS A 488 11.20 -14.28 -23.06
C HIS A 488 10.51 -15.43 -23.83
N TYR A 489 10.28 -16.58 -23.19
CA TYR A 489 9.61 -17.72 -23.85
C TYR A 489 8.07 -17.65 -23.85
N GLY A 490 7.47 -16.68 -23.16
CA GLY A 490 6.00 -16.56 -23.04
C GLY A 490 5.38 -17.58 -22.08
N GLU A 491 6.17 -18.11 -21.13
CA GLU A 491 5.71 -19.08 -20.14
C GLU A 491 5.01 -18.42 -18.94
N ALA A 492 4.09 -19.15 -18.30
CA ALA A 492 3.37 -18.66 -17.12
C ALA A 492 4.31 -18.48 -15.92
N LEU A 493 4.18 -17.35 -15.21
CA LEU A 493 4.92 -17.05 -13.98
C LEU A 493 4.25 -17.63 -12.71
N SER A 494 3.03 -18.18 -12.82
CA SER A 494 2.30 -18.77 -11.69
C SER A 494 3.11 -19.77 -10.84
N PRO A 495 4.03 -20.60 -11.37
CA PRO A 495 4.82 -21.53 -10.55
C PRO A 495 5.88 -20.85 -9.66
N LEU A 496 6.17 -19.56 -9.84
CA LEU A 496 7.11 -18.81 -9.00
C LEU A 496 6.48 -18.28 -7.70
N PHE A 497 5.15 -18.18 -7.68
CA PHE A 497 4.38 -17.76 -6.52
C PHE A 497 3.97 -18.93 -5.61
N GLN A 498 4.26 -20.16 -6.01
CA GLN A 498 3.90 -21.35 -5.25
C GLN A 498 4.90 -21.59 -4.12
N HIS A 499 4.39 -21.73 -2.89
CA HIS A 499 5.17 -22.30 -1.80
C HIS A 499 5.29 -23.80 -2.06
N TYR A 500 6.39 -24.22 -2.68
CA TYR A 500 6.78 -25.62 -2.65
C TYR A 500 6.93 -26.01 -1.17
N GLY A 501 6.12 -26.97 -0.73
CA GLY A 501 6.47 -27.81 0.40
C GLY A 501 7.55 -28.78 -0.07
N ASP A 502 8.51 -29.05 0.80
CA ASP A 502 9.40 -30.21 0.64
C ASP A 502 8.59 -31.52 0.83
#